data_AF-A0A962QHZ4-F1
#
_entry.id   AF-A0A962QHZ4-F1
#
_cell.length_a   1.000
_cell.length_b   1.000
_cell.length_c   1.000
_cell.angle_alpha   90.00
_cell.angle_beta   90.00
_cell.angle_gamma   90.00
#
_symmetry.space_group_name_H-M   'P 1'
#
loop_
_entity.id
_entity.type
_entity.pdbx_description
1 polymer ?
#
loop_
_entity_poly.entity_id
_entity_poly.type
_entity_poly.pdbx_seq_one_letter_code
_entity_poly.pdbx_strand_id
1 'polypeptide(L)'
;AMAALTAADFIVDLTLEGLLHAPELATILKSGARVQMISNEHPEALERLRPDPALKDKVKRAVQQCRAAHWMQVTSSAGTDLRIDLSDTPAVGVWGWTDRPGTIAHWPGGIVVSFPKANTVNGVLVLDKGDINLTFKRYLQDPVTLRIENDYVIDIEGQGTDAELIRRYFAVWNDKEAYAVSHVGWGMNPAARY
;
A
#
# COMPACT_ATOMS: atom_id res chain seq x y z
N ALA A 1 -18.48 14.41 16.19
CA ALA A 1 -17.23 14.31 15.41
C ALA A 1 -17.42 14.77 13.97
N MET A 2 -18.29 14.13 13.17
CA MET A 2 -18.45 14.44 11.73
C MET A 2 -18.69 15.90 11.39
N ALA A 3 -19.63 16.58 12.06
CA ALA A 3 -19.89 18.00 11.80
C ALA A 3 -18.66 18.89 12.00
N ALA A 4 -17.82 18.58 13.00
CA ALA A 4 -16.59 19.31 13.26
C ALA A 4 -15.52 19.03 12.18
N LEU A 5 -15.38 17.78 11.76
CA LEU A 5 -14.46 17.40 10.68
C LEU A 5 -14.86 18.05 9.35
N THR A 6 -16.14 18.05 9.00
CA THR A 6 -16.62 18.67 7.74
C THR A 6 -16.53 20.19 7.75
N ALA A 7 -16.52 20.83 8.92
CA ALA A 7 -16.40 22.28 9.07
C ALA A 7 -14.93 22.78 9.07
N ALA A 8 -13.96 21.87 9.18
CA ALA A 8 -12.54 22.21 9.20
C ALA A 8 -11.96 22.31 7.78
N ASP A 9 -11.07 23.27 7.54
CA ASP A 9 -10.33 23.36 6.27
C ASP A 9 -9.19 22.31 6.18
N PHE A 10 -8.64 21.95 7.34
CA PHE A 10 -7.50 21.04 7.45
C PHE A 10 -7.61 20.17 8.71
N ILE A 11 -7.42 18.87 8.54
CA ILE A 11 -7.46 17.85 9.58
C ILE A 11 -6.10 17.18 9.62
N VAL A 12 -5.47 17.17 10.79
CA VAL A 12 -4.30 16.33 11.06
C VAL A 12 -4.80 15.09 11.80
N ASP A 13 -4.72 13.96 11.12
CA ASP A 13 -5.15 12.67 11.65
C ASP A 13 -3.95 11.95 12.29
N LEU A 14 -4.01 11.83 13.61
CA LEU A 14 -3.01 11.19 14.47
C LEU A 14 -3.51 9.85 15.04
N THR A 15 -4.59 9.31 14.47
CA THR A 15 -5.14 8.04 14.92
C THR A 15 -4.30 6.86 14.41
N LEU A 16 -4.43 5.71 15.07
CA LEU A 16 -3.64 4.52 14.75
C LEU A 16 -3.96 3.96 13.35
N GLU A 17 -5.24 3.77 13.07
CA GLU A 17 -5.73 3.17 11.81
C GLU A 17 -5.91 4.21 10.69
N GLY A 18 -6.03 5.48 11.06
CA GLY A 18 -6.27 6.58 10.13
C GLY A 18 -7.67 6.58 9.50
N LEU A 19 -8.00 7.69 8.84
CA LEU A 19 -9.25 7.88 8.09
C LEU A 19 -9.18 7.32 6.66
N LEU A 20 -8.04 6.81 6.20
CA LEU A 20 -7.79 6.46 4.79
C LEU A 20 -8.83 5.47 4.22
N HIS A 21 -9.27 4.53 5.04
CA HIS A 21 -10.26 3.51 4.68
C HIS A 21 -11.61 3.69 5.40
N ALA A 22 -11.80 4.82 6.11
CA ALA A 22 -13.03 5.10 6.81
C ALA A 22 -14.17 5.45 5.82
N PRO A 23 -15.38 4.90 5.99
CA PRO A 23 -16.51 5.21 5.11
C PRO A 23 -16.88 6.69 5.12
N GLU A 24 -16.57 7.40 6.20
CA GLU A 24 -16.81 8.83 6.38
C GLU A 24 -15.89 9.72 5.53
N LEU A 25 -14.71 9.24 5.13
CA LEU A 25 -13.68 10.05 4.49
C LEU A 25 -14.21 10.76 3.24
N ALA A 26 -15.00 10.07 2.42
CA ALA A 26 -15.59 10.65 1.21
C ALA A 26 -16.48 11.87 1.53
N THR A 27 -17.21 11.83 2.65
CA THR A 27 -18.06 12.95 3.11
C THR A 27 -17.21 14.12 3.61
N ILE A 28 -16.14 13.83 4.35
CA ILE A 28 -15.18 14.83 4.84
C ILE A 28 -14.52 15.55 3.65
N LEU A 29 -13.99 14.81 2.69
CA LEU A 29 -13.31 15.40 1.53
C LEU A 29 -14.26 16.21 0.64
N LYS A 30 -15.54 15.80 0.52
CA LYS A 30 -16.55 16.57 -0.23
C LYS A 30 -16.86 17.94 0.37
N SER A 31 -16.62 18.18 1.65
CA SER A 31 -16.79 19.51 2.25
C SER A 31 -15.67 20.49 1.85
N GLY A 32 -14.61 20.00 1.21
CA GLY A 32 -13.40 20.77 0.89
C GLY A 32 -12.28 20.59 1.91
N ALA A 33 -12.54 19.94 3.05
CA ALA A 33 -11.54 19.63 4.05
C ALA A 33 -10.37 18.84 3.44
N ARG A 34 -9.16 19.18 3.88
CA ARG A 34 -7.93 18.43 3.54
C ARG A 34 -7.53 17.57 4.72
N VAL A 35 -7.15 16.32 4.47
CA VAL A 35 -6.71 15.40 5.53
C VAL A 35 -5.23 15.08 5.37
N GLN A 36 -4.45 15.36 6.40
CA GLN A 36 -3.08 14.88 6.54
C GLN A 36 -3.05 13.78 7.60
N MET A 37 -2.93 12.54 7.16
CA MET A 37 -2.66 11.43 8.05
C MET A 37 -1.18 11.41 8.41
N ILE A 38 -0.88 11.25 9.69
CA ILE A 38 0.46 10.99 10.19
C ILE A 38 0.47 9.51 10.56
N SER A 39 1.19 8.71 9.78
CA SER A 39 1.30 7.28 10.06
C SER A 39 1.88 7.07 11.46
N ASN A 40 1.36 6.08 12.18
CA ASN A 40 1.87 5.71 13.49
C ASN A 40 3.23 5.02 13.37
N GLU A 41 4.26 5.83 13.15
CA GLU A 41 5.64 5.42 12.99
C GLU A 41 6.49 5.85 14.19
N HIS A 42 7.64 5.20 14.35
CA HIS A 42 8.61 5.63 15.36
C HIS A 42 9.05 7.09 15.08
N PRO A 43 9.21 7.97 16.09
CA PRO A 43 9.54 9.39 15.88
C PRO A 43 10.77 9.62 14.99
N GLU A 44 11.82 8.81 15.13
CA GLU A 44 13.00 8.85 14.24
C GLU A 44 12.63 8.73 12.76
N ALA A 45 11.70 7.84 12.42
CA ALA A 45 11.30 7.62 11.04
C ALA A 45 10.60 8.87 10.49
N LEU A 46 9.76 9.53 11.29
CA LEU A 46 9.14 10.80 10.91
C LEU A 46 10.21 11.89 10.72
N GLU A 47 11.17 12.00 11.63
CA GLU A 47 12.26 12.99 11.52
C GLU A 47 13.12 12.81 10.27
N ARG A 48 13.39 11.56 9.87
CA ARG A 48 14.15 11.22 8.67
C ARG A 48 13.33 11.37 7.40
N LEU A 49 12.03 11.06 7.44
CA LEU A 49 11.14 11.02 6.28
C LEU A 49 10.30 12.27 6.12
N ARG A 50 10.81 13.44 6.53
CA ARG A 50 10.12 14.73 6.38
C ARG A 50 9.63 14.96 4.95
N PRO A 51 8.51 15.69 4.76
CA PRO A 51 8.04 16.06 3.44
C PRO A 51 9.14 16.72 2.59
N ASP A 52 9.46 16.09 1.46
CA ASP A 52 10.42 16.62 0.48
C ASP A 52 9.66 17.06 -0.79
N PRO A 53 9.64 18.35 -1.14
CA PRO A 53 9.03 18.83 -2.37
C PRO A 53 9.55 18.13 -3.64
N ALA A 54 10.82 17.70 -3.67
CA ALA A 54 11.40 17.01 -4.83
C ALA A 54 10.72 15.66 -5.12
N LEU A 55 10.11 15.04 -4.11
CA LEU A 55 9.40 13.77 -4.24
C LEU A 55 8.09 13.93 -5.03
N LYS A 56 7.42 15.09 -4.95
CA LYS A 56 6.13 15.35 -5.59
C LYS A 56 6.17 15.13 -7.09
N ASP A 57 7.12 15.77 -7.78
CA ASP A 57 7.18 15.69 -9.24
C ASP A 57 7.66 14.32 -9.72
N LYS A 58 8.55 13.67 -8.95
CA LYS A 58 9.01 12.30 -9.24
C LYS A 58 7.86 11.29 -9.14
N VAL A 59 7.10 11.33 -8.04
CA VAL A 59 5.93 10.48 -7.82
C VAL A 59 4.84 10.76 -8.85
N LYS A 60 4.55 12.03 -9.17
CA LYS A 60 3.58 12.40 -10.20
C LYS A 60 3.92 11.81 -11.57
N ARG A 61 5.18 11.88 -12.00
CA ARG A 61 5.63 11.28 -13.27
C ARG A 61 5.47 9.75 -13.24
N ALA A 62 5.82 9.10 -12.14
CA ALA A 62 5.66 7.65 -12.01
C ALA A 62 4.17 7.23 -12.03
N VAL A 63 3.27 8.02 -11.45
CA VAL A 63 1.81 7.79 -11.59
C VAL A 63 1.36 7.91 -13.04
N GLN A 64 1.84 8.92 -13.78
CA GLN A 64 1.51 9.06 -15.21
C GLN A 64 2.00 7.86 -16.02
N GLN A 65 3.22 7.38 -15.76
CA GLN A 65 3.75 6.18 -16.38
C GLN A 65 2.93 4.93 -16.03
N CYS A 66 2.54 4.78 -14.76
CA CYS A 66 1.71 3.68 -14.29
C CYS A 66 0.36 3.64 -15.02
N ARG A 67 -0.31 4.80 -15.16
CA ARG A 67 -1.60 4.90 -15.87
C ARG A 67 -1.52 4.64 -17.37
N ALA A 68 -0.35 4.87 -17.97
CA ALA A 68 -0.11 4.60 -19.39
C ALA A 68 0.33 3.15 -19.66
N ALA A 69 0.68 2.39 -18.62
CA ALA A 69 1.11 1.01 -18.74
C ALA A 69 -0.10 0.06 -18.87
N HIS A 70 0.05 -0.97 -19.69
CA HIS A 70 -0.91 -2.06 -19.79
C HIS A 70 -0.55 -3.26 -18.92
N TRP A 71 0.74 -3.42 -18.60
CA TRP A 71 1.24 -4.56 -17.85
C TRP A 71 2.28 -4.09 -16.82
N MET A 72 2.22 -4.70 -15.64
CA MET A 72 3.33 -4.74 -14.70
C MET A 72 3.82 -6.19 -14.61
N GLN A 73 5.13 -6.35 -14.76
CA GLN A 73 5.82 -7.61 -14.56
C GLN A 73 6.76 -7.43 -13.36
N VAL A 74 6.64 -8.30 -12.36
CA VAL A 74 7.52 -8.31 -11.18
C VAL A 74 8.28 -9.62 -11.19
N THR A 75 9.61 -9.55 -11.18
CA THR A 75 10.46 -10.75 -11.12
C THR A 75 11.56 -10.60 -10.07
N SER A 76 12.02 -11.72 -9.51
CA SER A 76 13.17 -11.75 -8.60
C SER A 76 14.01 -13.02 -8.76
N SER A 77 15.26 -12.99 -8.32
CA SER A 77 16.11 -14.19 -8.26
C SER A 77 15.59 -15.25 -7.28
N ALA A 78 14.75 -14.86 -6.33
CA ALA A 78 14.10 -15.77 -5.37
C ALA A 78 12.98 -16.60 -6.01
N GLY A 79 12.52 -16.24 -7.22
CA GLY A 79 11.49 -16.96 -7.95
C GLY A 79 10.15 -16.23 -8.05
N THR A 80 10.06 -14.97 -7.64
CA THR A 80 8.89 -14.14 -7.94
C THR A 80 8.75 -14.00 -9.46
N ASP A 81 7.55 -14.21 -9.95
CA ASP A 81 7.12 -14.00 -11.34
C ASP A 81 5.63 -13.66 -11.32
N LEU A 82 5.31 -12.38 -11.17
CA LEU A 82 3.95 -11.87 -11.20
C LEU A 82 3.69 -11.10 -12.48
N ARG A 83 2.56 -11.40 -13.11
CA ARG A 83 2.01 -10.66 -14.23
C ARG A 83 0.70 -10.01 -13.83
N ILE A 84 0.63 -8.69 -14.01
CA ILE A 84 -0.47 -7.85 -13.56
C ILE A 84 -0.97 -7.01 -14.73
N ASP A 85 -2.24 -7.13 -15.09
CA ASP A 85 -2.87 -6.22 -16.06
C ASP A 85 -3.17 -4.87 -15.39
N LEU A 86 -2.61 -3.80 -15.95
CA LEU A 86 -2.81 -2.42 -15.49
C LEU A 86 -3.77 -1.62 -16.39
N SER A 87 -4.38 -2.25 -17.39
CA SER A 87 -5.27 -1.57 -18.34
C SER A 87 -6.50 -0.97 -17.66
N ASP A 88 -6.64 0.36 -17.82
CA ASP A 88 -7.63 1.21 -17.16
C ASP A 88 -7.69 1.06 -15.63
N THR A 89 -6.53 0.84 -14.99
CA THR A 89 -6.45 0.77 -13.54
C THR A 89 -6.24 2.15 -12.93
N PRO A 90 -6.90 2.49 -11.80
CA PRO A 90 -6.58 3.68 -11.05
C PRO A 90 -5.16 3.56 -10.47
N ALA A 91 -4.33 4.58 -10.69
CA ALA A 91 -3.05 4.72 -10.00
C ALA A 91 -3.01 6.02 -9.17
N VAL A 92 -2.49 5.91 -7.96
CA VAL A 92 -2.36 6.97 -6.97
C VAL A 92 -0.89 7.08 -6.54
N GLY A 93 -0.43 8.29 -6.31
CA GLY A 93 0.89 8.55 -5.77
C GLY A 93 0.77 9.40 -4.51
N VAL A 94 1.50 9.03 -3.48
CA VAL A 94 1.58 9.79 -2.23
C VAL A 94 3.00 10.26 -2.03
N TRP A 95 3.19 11.57 -1.88
CA TRP A 95 4.51 12.20 -1.71
C TRP A 95 4.67 12.87 -0.33
N GLY A 96 3.75 12.60 0.60
CA GLY A 96 3.91 12.99 2.01
C GLY A 96 3.01 14.12 2.49
N TRP A 97 2.36 14.85 1.58
CA TRP A 97 1.59 16.04 1.96
C TRP A 97 0.51 16.41 0.96
N THR A 98 -0.47 17.21 1.41
CA THR A 98 -1.52 17.75 0.57
C THR A 98 -1.70 19.27 0.65
N ASP A 99 -1.97 19.91 -0.49
CA ASP A 99 -2.23 21.34 -0.65
C ASP A 99 -3.61 21.69 -1.23
N ARG A 100 -4.34 20.74 -1.83
CA ARG A 100 -5.58 21.04 -2.57
C ARG A 100 -6.84 20.69 -1.76
N PRO A 101 -7.89 21.53 -1.76
CA PRO A 101 -9.16 21.20 -1.11
C PRO A 101 -9.69 19.81 -1.49
N GLY A 102 -10.31 19.11 -0.53
CA GLY A 102 -10.95 17.81 -0.75
C GLY A 102 -9.99 16.66 -1.08
N THR A 103 -8.77 16.71 -0.55
CA THR A 103 -7.76 15.66 -0.77
C THR A 103 -7.18 15.13 0.53
N ILE A 104 -6.62 13.93 0.46
CA ILE A 104 -5.91 13.25 1.54
C ILE A 104 -4.48 12.95 1.14
N ALA A 105 -3.56 13.04 2.09
CA ALA A 105 -2.21 12.49 2.00
C ALA A 105 -1.82 11.83 3.33
N HIS A 106 -0.84 10.94 3.29
CA HIS A 106 -0.18 10.41 4.48
C HIS A 106 1.30 10.76 4.49
N TRP A 107 1.84 10.99 5.68
CA TRP A 107 3.26 11.19 5.96
C TRP A 107 3.71 10.06 6.92
N PRO A 108 4.78 9.29 6.62
CA PRO A 108 5.71 9.34 5.48
C PRO A 108 5.11 9.12 4.09
N GLY A 109 5.69 9.73 3.05
CA GLY A 109 5.27 9.53 1.66
C GLY A 109 6.35 8.89 0.79
N GLY A 110 6.09 8.89 -0.52
CA GLY A 110 6.97 8.38 -1.57
C GLY A 110 6.62 6.98 -2.02
N ILE A 111 5.36 6.76 -2.36
CA ILE A 111 4.86 5.48 -2.88
C ILE A 111 3.96 5.74 -4.09
N VAL A 112 3.99 4.83 -5.04
CA VAL A 112 3.01 4.73 -6.13
C VAL A 112 2.28 3.41 -5.98
N VAL A 113 0.96 3.45 -6.01
CA VAL A 113 0.10 2.27 -5.97
C VAL A 113 -0.89 2.30 -7.13
N SER A 114 -1.13 1.14 -7.72
CA SER A 114 -2.22 0.89 -8.65
C SER A 114 -3.20 -0.11 -8.02
N PHE A 115 -4.45 -0.02 -8.44
CA PHE A 115 -5.52 -0.93 -8.04
C PHE A 115 -5.96 -1.75 -9.26
N PRO A 116 -5.37 -2.95 -9.46
CA PRO A 116 -5.73 -3.82 -10.57
C PRO A 116 -7.23 -4.13 -10.60
N LYS A 117 -7.76 -4.39 -11.80
CA LYS A 117 -9.14 -4.87 -11.95
C LYS A 117 -9.24 -6.31 -11.45
N ALA A 118 -10.47 -6.77 -11.23
CA ALA A 118 -10.70 -8.16 -10.84
C ALA A 118 -10.18 -9.15 -11.90
N ASN A 119 -9.61 -10.25 -11.41
CA ASN A 119 -9.01 -11.37 -12.10
C ASN A 119 -7.79 -11.01 -12.97
N THR A 120 -6.95 -10.06 -12.56
CA THR A 120 -5.81 -9.60 -13.38
C THR A 120 -4.42 -9.78 -12.77
N VAL A 121 -4.31 -10.18 -11.51
CA VAL A 121 -3.02 -10.51 -10.87
C VAL A 121 -2.84 -12.03 -10.86
N ASN A 122 -1.77 -12.50 -11.51
CA ASN A 122 -1.48 -13.93 -11.61
C ASN A 122 0.03 -14.21 -11.49
N GLY A 123 0.37 -15.38 -10.96
CA GLY A 123 1.73 -15.90 -10.95
C GLY A 123 2.20 -16.31 -9.56
N VAL A 124 3.48 -16.12 -9.30
CA VAL A 124 4.14 -16.53 -8.05
C VAL A 124 4.77 -15.32 -7.37
N LEU A 125 4.44 -15.12 -6.10
CA LEU A 125 5.13 -14.17 -5.23
C LEU A 125 5.96 -14.93 -4.21
N VAL A 126 7.27 -14.75 -4.22
CA VAL A 126 8.16 -15.25 -3.18
C VAL A 126 8.47 -14.11 -2.23
N LEU A 127 8.08 -14.29 -0.97
CA LEU A 127 8.55 -13.48 0.16
C LEU A 127 9.84 -14.15 0.65
N ASP A 128 10.99 -13.61 0.28
CA ASP A 128 12.31 -14.20 0.56
C ASP A 128 12.84 -13.77 1.94
N LYS A 129 13.98 -14.34 2.33
CA LYS A 129 14.69 -13.95 3.55
C LYS A 129 15.04 -12.47 3.53
N GLY A 130 14.66 -11.76 4.59
CA GLY A 130 14.85 -10.31 4.67
C GLY A 130 13.74 -9.48 4.02
N ASP A 131 12.77 -10.08 3.34
CA ASP A 131 11.53 -9.39 3.00
C ASP A 131 10.69 -9.16 4.26
N ILE A 132 9.75 -8.21 4.20
CA ILE A 132 8.99 -7.75 5.36
C ILE A 132 7.51 -8.11 5.20
N ASN A 133 6.92 -8.65 6.27
CA ASN A 133 5.47 -8.69 6.45
C ASN A 133 5.06 -7.61 7.46
N LEU A 134 4.20 -6.67 7.03
CA LEU A 134 3.79 -5.53 7.87
C LEU A 134 2.81 -5.90 8.99
N THR A 135 2.02 -6.96 8.84
CA THR A 135 1.12 -7.46 9.90
C THR A 135 1.92 -7.94 11.11
N PHE A 136 2.98 -8.70 10.86
CA PHE A 136 3.83 -9.24 11.93
C PHE A 136 4.99 -8.32 12.30
N LYS A 137 5.20 -7.25 11.52
CA LYS A 137 6.30 -6.28 11.66
C LYS A 137 7.66 -6.95 11.81
N ARG A 138 7.94 -7.92 10.94
CA ARG A 138 9.20 -8.67 10.96
C ARG A 138 9.77 -8.89 9.58
N TYR A 139 11.08 -9.07 9.55
CA TYR A 139 11.79 -9.68 8.44
C TYR A 139 11.57 -11.19 8.47
N LEU A 140 11.28 -11.77 7.31
CA LEU A 140 11.18 -13.22 7.15
C LEU A 140 12.56 -13.85 7.29
N GLN A 141 12.60 -14.99 7.96
CA GLN A 141 13.82 -15.80 8.12
C GLN A 141 13.84 -16.99 7.17
N ASP A 142 12.65 -17.49 6.82
CA ASP A 142 12.43 -18.56 5.84
C ASP A 142 11.51 -18.07 4.72
N PRO A 143 11.79 -18.44 3.45
CA PRO A 143 10.96 -18.01 2.33
C PRO A 143 9.55 -18.57 2.40
N VAL A 144 8.59 -17.77 1.96
CA VAL A 144 7.19 -18.18 1.77
C VAL A 144 6.77 -17.88 0.34
N THR A 145 6.27 -18.90 -0.34
CA THR A 145 5.84 -18.78 -1.73
C THR A 145 4.32 -18.75 -1.78
N LEU A 146 3.78 -17.71 -2.41
CA LEU A 146 2.35 -17.52 -2.63
C LEU A 146 2.04 -17.74 -4.11
N ARG A 147 1.17 -18.70 -4.41
CA ARG A 147 0.63 -18.89 -5.76
C ARG A 147 -0.64 -18.05 -5.88
N ILE A 148 -0.67 -17.17 -6.87
CA ILE A 148 -1.76 -16.23 -7.10
C ILE A 148 -2.44 -16.56 -8.41
N GLU A 149 -3.74 -16.82 -8.35
CA GLU A 149 -4.59 -17.03 -9.53
C GLU A 149 -5.81 -16.11 -9.44
N ASN A 150 -6.02 -15.32 -10.50
CA ASN A 150 -7.13 -14.38 -10.62
C ASN A 150 -7.31 -13.51 -9.37
N ASP A 151 -6.20 -12.94 -8.88
CA ASP A 151 -6.07 -12.09 -7.69
C ASP A 151 -6.04 -12.79 -6.33
N TYR A 152 -6.29 -14.09 -6.25
CA TYR A 152 -6.35 -14.78 -4.96
C TYR A 152 -5.11 -15.64 -4.75
N VAL A 153 -4.56 -15.55 -3.54
CA VAL A 153 -3.60 -16.54 -3.05
C VAL A 153 -4.32 -17.88 -2.91
N ILE A 154 -4.03 -18.82 -3.81
CA ILE A 154 -4.64 -20.16 -3.83
C ILE A 154 -3.79 -21.19 -3.10
N ASP A 155 -2.49 -20.92 -2.93
CA ASP A 155 -1.58 -21.80 -2.21
C ASP A 155 -0.49 -20.99 -1.50
N ILE A 156 -0.09 -21.50 -0.33
CA ILE A 156 0.91 -20.89 0.55
C ILE A 156 1.91 -21.99 0.89
N GLU A 157 3.01 -22.01 0.15
CA GLU A 157 4.09 -22.97 0.32
C GLU A 157 5.21 -22.40 1.21
N GLY A 158 5.98 -23.29 1.84
CA GLY A 158 7.05 -22.94 2.76
C GLY A 158 6.94 -23.72 4.08
N GLN A 159 8.01 -23.64 4.87
CA GLN A 159 8.14 -24.34 6.15
C GLN A 159 8.43 -23.34 7.28
N GLY A 160 8.31 -23.79 8.52
CA GLY A 160 8.67 -23.00 9.68
C GLY A 160 7.64 -21.91 10.04
N THR A 161 8.07 -21.00 10.91
CA THR A 161 7.20 -20.02 11.56
C THR A 161 6.67 -18.95 10.60
N ASP A 162 7.40 -18.62 9.54
CA ASP A 162 6.97 -17.67 8.49
C ASP A 162 5.75 -18.17 7.73
N ALA A 163 5.83 -19.37 7.17
CA ALA A 163 4.71 -19.95 6.44
C ALA A 163 3.50 -20.22 7.35
N GLU A 164 3.72 -20.74 8.55
CA GLU A 164 2.62 -21.05 9.48
C GLU A 164 1.86 -19.81 9.96
N LEU A 165 2.54 -18.69 10.22
CA LEU A 165 1.86 -17.46 10.62
C LEU A 165 1.03 -16.88 9.49
N ILE A 166 1.54 -16.87 8.25
CA ILE A 166 0.76 -16.39 7.10
C ILE A 166 -0.48 -17.26 6.88
N ARG A 167 -0.33 -18.60 6.86
CA ARG A 167 -1.48 -19.53 6.69
C ARG A 167 -2.56 -19.31 7.75
N ARG A 168 -2.18 -19.28 9.02
CA ARG A 168 -3.14 -19.13 10.14
C ARG A 168 -3.78 -17.75 10.15
N TYR A 169 -3.01 -16.69 9.82
CA TYR A 169 -3.53 -15.34 9.77
C TYR A 169 -4.56 -15.16 8.66
N PHE A 170 -4.40 -15.80 7.49
CA PHE A 170 -5.42 -15.75 6.45
C PHE A 170 -6.63 -16.62 6.83
N ALA A 171 -6.40 -17.83 7.33
CA ALA A 171 -7.47 -18.79 7.64
C ALA A 171 -8.41 -18.34 8.77
N VAL A 172 -7.94 -17.55 9.75
CA VAL A 172 -8.75 -17.14 10.91
C VAL A 172 -9.97 -16.31 10.52
N TRP A 173 -9.91 -15.60 9.39
CA TRP A 173 -11.03 -14.79 8.89
C TRP A 173 -12.16 -15.65 8.33
N ASN A 174 -11.86 -16.89 7.92
CA ASN A 174 -12.81 -17.79 7.25
C ASN A 174 -13.54 -17.09 6.09
N ASP A 175 -12.80 -16.27 5.34
CA ASP A 175 -13.29 -15.45 4.24
C ASP A 175 -12.27 -15.52 3.08
N LYS A 176 -12.78 -15.75 1.87
CA LYS A 176 -11.95 -15.78 0.66
C LYS A 176 -11.32 -14.40 0.39
N GLU A 177 -12.00 -13.31 0.75
CA GLU A 177 -11.51 -11.95 0.52
C GLU A 177 -10.23 -11.66 1.33
N ALA A 178 -9.95 -12.41 2.40
CA ALA A 178 -8.69 -12.33 3.13
C ALA A 178 -7.46 -12.78 2.31
N TYR A 179 -7.68 -13.48 1.20
CA TYR A 179 -6.65 -13.99 0.30
C TYR A 179 -6.46 -13.13 -0.96
N ALA A 180 -7.24 -12.05 -1.10
CA ALA A 180 -7.25 -11.20 -2.29
C ALA A 180 -6.07 -10.22 -2.33
N VAL A 181 -5.51 -10.01 -3.52
CA VAL A 181 -4.58 -8.91 -3.79
C VAL A 181 -5.37 -7.62 -3.92
N SER A 182 -5.02 -6.62 -3.12
CA SER A 182 -5.70 -5.31 -3.13
C SER A 182 -5.03 -4.33 -4.09
N HIS A 183 -3.81 -3.90 -3.79
CA HIS A 183 -3.06 -2.94 -4.59
C HIS A 183 -1.63 -3.42 -4.79
N VAL A 184 -1.02 -2.97 -5.88
CA VAL A 184 0.37 -3.25 -6.24
C VAL A 184 1.09 -1.94 -6.48
N GLY A 185 2.39 -1.88 -6.22
CA GLY A 185 3.08 -0.60 -6.25
C GLY A 185 4.57 -0.69 -5.98
N TRP A 186 5.21 0.47 -5.86
CA TRP A 186 6.63 0.56 -5.56
C TRP A 186 6.97 1.82 -4.75
N GLY A 187 8.00 1.68 -3.92
CA GLY A 187 8.57 2.77 -3.15
C GLY A 187 9.43 3.70 -4.00
N MET A 188 9.40 4.99 -3.67
CA MET A 188 10.14 6.05 -4.35
C MET A 188 10.88 6.98 -3.42
N ASN A 189 10.70 6.84 -2.09
CA ASN A 189 11.36 7.67 -1.09
C ASN A 189 12.81 7.19 -0.83
N PRO A 190 13.84 7.93 -1.27
CA PRO A 190 15.23 7.51 -1.08
C PRO A 190 15.71 7.67 0.36
N ALA A 191 14.95 8.30 1.26
CA ALA A 191 15.27 8.38 2.68
C ALA A 191 14.69 7.21 3.48
N ALA A 192 13.75 6.43 2.90
CA ALA A 192 13.24 5.21 3.50
C ALA A 192 14.31 4.11 3.51
N ARG A 193 14.31 3.29 4.56
CA ARG A 193 15.24 2.18 4.76
C ARG A 193 14.43 0.95 5.15
N TYR A 194 14.77 -0.17 4.52
CA TYR A 194 14.37 -1.50 4.98
C TYR A 194 15.47 -2.04 5.89
#